data_AF-A0A8J3L098-F1
#
_entry.id   AF-A0A8J3L098-F1
#
_cell.length_a   1.000
_cell.length_b   1.000
_cell.length_c   1.000
_cell.angle_alpha   90.00
_cell.angle_beta   90.00
_cell.angle_gamma   90.00
#
_symmetry.space_group_name_H-M   'P 1'
#
loop_
_entity.id
_entity.type
_entity.pdbx_description
1 polymer ?
#
loop_
_entity_poly.entity_id
_entity_poly.type
_entity_poly.pdbx_seq_one_letter_code
_entity_poly.pdbx_strand_id
1 'polypeptide(L)'
;MPALTRGQKILAAVAVLIVALYVTGVATADDGTMTDPTDNALVQQLGDWFGDPDPVDPADLSAPCLTDGVLVIEAGCVLTVAPADSDLREVELRPDGPLRLLTRAPHDDTILDRDVPAGEPIRVAVDDQGVDISLTCDKCTVTLGGSDG
;
A
#
# COMPACT_ATOMS: atom_id res chain seq x y z
N MET A 1 19.37 -45.19 -15.53
CA MET A 1 18.75 -43.96 -15.01
C MET A 1 19.63 -42.81 -15.43
N PRO A 2 19.24 -41.98 -16.42
CA PRO A 2 20.12 -40.94 -16.96
C PRO A 2 20.48 -39.95 -15.84
N ALA A 3 21.78 -39.76 -15.62
CA ALA A 3 22.27 -38.82 -14.61
C ALA A 3 21.96 -37.40 -15.08
N LEU A 4 20.98 -36.76 -14.45
CA LEU A 4 20.67 -35.34 -14.66
C LEU A 4 21.97 -34.53 -14.54
N THR A 5 22.30 -33.77 -15.59
CA THR A 5 23.44 -32.85 -15.56
C THR A 5 23.24 -31.81 -14.45
N ARG A 6 24.32 -31.23 -13.91
CA ARG A 6 24.26 -30.29 -12.78
C ARG A 6 23.27 -29.14 -13.03
N GLY A 7 23.18 -28.66 -14.28
CA GLY A 7 22.21 -27.66 -14.71
C GLY A 7 20.75 -28.15 -14.73
N GLN A 8 20.49 -29.39 -15.16
CA GLN A 8 19.15 -29.97 -15.11
C GLN A 8 18.69 -30.25 -13.67
N LYS A 9 19.60 -30.56 -12.75
CA LYS A 9 19.28 -30.69 -11.32
C LYS A 9 18.88 -29.35 -10.70
N ILE A 10 19.58 -28.27 -11.05
CA ILE A 10 19.25 -26.92 -10.58
C ILE A 10 17.89 -26.48 -11.13
N LEU A 11 17.66 -26.66 -12.44
CA LEU A 11 16.37 -26.35 -13.06
C LEU A 11 15.21 -27.14 -12.44
N ALA A 12 15.41 -28.44 -12.20
CA ALA A 12 14.40 -29.26 -11.54
C ALA A 12 14.15 -28.79 -10.10
N ALA A 13 15.19 -28.43 -9.34
CA ALA A 13 15.05 -27.90 -7.99
C ALA A 13 14.31 -26.56 -7.97
N VAL A 14 14.60 -25.64 -8.88
CA VAL A 14 13.91 -24.35 -9.02
C VAL A 14 12.45 -24.56 -9.42
N ALA A 15 12.18 -25.44 -10.39
CA ALA A 15 10.80 -25.76 -10.79
C ALA A 15 10.00 -26.35 -9.63
N VAL A 16 10.59 -27.28 -8.86
CA VAL A 16 9.96 -27.84 -7.66
C VAL A 16 9.73 -26.77 -6.60
N LEU A 17 10.67 -25.86 -6.40
CA LEU A 17 10.53 -24.73 -5.47
C LEU A 17 9.35 -23.82 -5.88
N ILE A 18 9.27 -23.44 -7.16
CA ILE A 18 8.18 -22.60 -7.69
C ILE A 18 6.82 -23.29 -7.51
N VAL A 19 6.74 -24.59 -7.83
CA VAL A 19 5.50 -25.37 -7.67
C VAL A 19 5.13 -25.50 -6.19
N ALA A 20 6.10 -25.73 -5.31
CA ALA A 20 5.85 -25.80 -3.88
C ALA A 20 5.31 -24.47 -3.33
N LEU A 21 5.92 -23.34 -3.72
CA LEU A 21 5.47 -21.99 -3.36
C LEU A 21 4.05 -21.70 -3.87
N TYR A 22 3.75 -22.11 -5.11
CA TYR A 22 2.42 -21.95 -5.70
C TYR A 22 1.35 -22.77 -4.95
N VAL A 23 1.66 -24.04 -4.63
CA VAL A 23 0.73 -24.92 -3.90
C VAL A 23 0.48 -24.42 -2.48
N THR A 24 1.51 -23.93 -1.79
CA THR A 24 1.34 -23.33 -0.47
C THR A 24 0.48 -22.08 -0.51
N GLY A 25 0.62 -21.23 -1.54
CA GLY A 25 -0.20 -20.03 -1.69
C GLY A 25 -1.67 -20.33 -2.02
N VAL A 26 -1.93 -21.36 -2.82
CA VAL A 26 -3.31 -21.79 -3.13
C VAL A 26 -3.98 -22.48 -1.95
N ALA A 27 -3.25 -23.27 -1.16
CA ALA A 27 -3.81 -23.98 -0.01
C ALA A 27 -4.27 -23.04 1.11
N THR A 28 -3.66 -21.85 1.23
CA THR A 28 -4.07 -20.79 2.15
C THR A 28 -5.24 -19.93 1.64
N ALA A 29 -5.74 -20.16 0.42
CA ALA A 29 -6.83 -19.40 -0.18
C ALA A 29 -8.22 -20.05 -0.02
N ASP A 30 -8.30 -21.29 0.48
CA ASP A 30 -9.56 -22.06 0.54
C ASP A 30 -10.36 -21.82 1.85
N ASP A 31 -9.71 -21.32 2.90
CA ASP A 31 -10.41 -20.72 4.04
C ASP A 31 -10.70 -19.27 3.66
N GLY A 32 -11.98 -18.92 3.42
CA GLY A 32 -12.47 -17.65 2.86
C GLY A 32 -12.09 -16.34 3.55
N THR A 33 -11.06 -16.34 4.40
CA THR A 33 -10.22 -15.19 4.74
C THR A 33 -9.19 -14.98 3.64
N MET A 34 -9.42 -13.94 2.83
CA MET A 34 -8.40 -13.34 1.97
C MET A 34 -7.26 -12.87 2.88
N THR A 35 -6.30 -13.76 3.17
CA THR A 35 -5.14 -13.43 4.00
C THR A 35 -4.33 -12.43 3.20
N ASP A 36 -4.16 -11.24 3.76
CA ASP A 36 -3.41 -10.19 3.12
C ASP A 36 -1.98 -10.72 2.86
N PRO A 37 -1.46 -10.65 1.63
CA PRO A 37 -0.10 -11.11 1.33
C PRO A 37 0.96 -10.40 2.20
N THR A 38 0.63 -9.24 2.79
CA THR A 38 1.47 -8.52 3.75
C THR A 38 1.56 -9.19 5.13
N ASP A 39 0.65 -10.09 5.51
CA ASP A 39 0.69 -10.83 6.79
C ASP A 39 1.82 -11.88 6.84
N ASN A 40 2.47 -12.17 5.71
CA ASN A 40 3.59 -13.09 5.67
C ASN A 40 4.89 -12.37 6.03
N ALA A 41 5.48 -12.72 7.18
CA ALA A 41 6.76 -12.17 7.66
C ALA A 41 7.91 -12.27 6.63
N LEU A 42 7.84 -13.24 5.72
CA LEU A 42 8.80 -13.39 4.62
C LEU A 42 8.62 -12.32 3.53
N VAL A 43 7.37 -11.93 3.25
CA VAL A 43 7.03 -10.87 2.28
C VAL A 43 7.39 -9.50 2.85
N GLN A 44 7.17 -9.29 4.16
CA GLN A 44 7.65 -8.10 4.87
C GLN A 44 9.18 -8.00 4.82
N GLN A 45 9.90 -9.09 5.08
CA GLN A 45 11.37 -9.10 5.03
C GLN A 45 11.93 -8.91 3.62
N LEU A 46 11.18 -9.30 2.58
CA LEU A 46 11.54 -9.00 1.19
C LEU A 46 11.21 -7.54 0.85
N GLY A 47 10.07 -7.01 1.27
CA GLY A 47 9.69 -5.59 1.08
C GLY A 47 10.70 -4.63 1.72
N ASP A 48 11.13 -4.93 2.95
CA ASP A 48 12.15 -4.18 3.70
C ASP A 48 13.51 -4.15 2.98
N TRP A 49 13.78 -5.15 2.12
CA TRP A 49 15.02 -5.23 1.35
C TRP A 49 14.94 -4.52 -0.01
N PHE A 50 13.73 -4.24 -0.51
CA PHE A 50 13.50 -3.46 -1.74
C PHE A 50 13.29 -1.96 -1.48
N GLY A 51 13.21 -1.55 -0.20
CA GLY A 51 13.08 -0.16 0.23
C GLY A 51 11.61 0.29 0.25
N ASP A 52 11.17 0.87 1.36
CA ASP A 52 9.90 1.57 1.43
C ASP A 52 9.89 2.73 0.41
N PRO A 53 8.74 3.05 -0.22
CA PRO A 53 8.62 4.20 -1.10
C PRO A 53 8.98 5.49 -0.35
N ASP A 54 9.56 6.46 -1.06
CA ASP A 54 9.90 7.74 -0.45
C ASP A 54 8.63 8.45 0.07
N PRO A 55 8.66 9.08 1.25
CA PRO A 55 7.51 9.83 1.75
C PRO A 55 7.21 11.02 0.83
N VAL A 56 5.93 11.33 0.63
CA VAL A 56 5.52 12.54 -0.10
C VAL A 56 5.93 13.79 0.69
N ASP A 57 6.50 14.79 -0.01
CA ASP A 57 6.84 16.09 0.57
C ASP A 57 5.54 16.82 0.97
N PRO A 58 5.42 17.33 2.21
CA PRO A 58 4.27 18.14 2.63
C PRO A 58 3.96 19.33 1.72
N ALA A 59 4.94 19.86 0.99
CA ALA A 59 4.75 20.93 0.01
C ALA A 59 3.95 20.50 -1.23
N ASP A 60 3.93 19.21 -1.55
CA ASP A 60 3.18 18.63 -2.67
C ASP A 60 1.74 18.27 -2.29
N LEU A 61 1.39 18.43 -1.01
CA LEU A 61 0.07 18.12 -0.46
C LEU A 61 -0.79 19.37 -0.39
N SER A 62 -1.98 19.30 -0.96
CA SER A 62 -2.94 20.41 -0.92
C SER A 62 -4.36 19.92 -0.71
N ALA A 63 -5.09 20.57 0.19
CA ALA A 63 -6.51 20.33 0.38
C ALA A 63 -7.17 21.56 1.02
N PRO A 64 -8.47 21.81 0.79
CA PRO A 64 -9.20 22.86 1.49
C PRO A 64 -9.32 22.61 3.00
N CYS A 65 -9.29 21.33 3.41
CA CYS A 65 -9.39 20.91 4.79
C CYS A 65 -8.03 20.73 5.48
N LEU A 66 -6.92 20.94 4.77
CA LEU A 66 -5.57 20.74 5.29
C LEU A 66 -5.10 22.01 6.01
N THR A 67 -4.68 21.86 7.26
CA THR A 67 -4.05 22.93 8.05
C THR A 67 -2.95 22.31 8.90
N ASP A 68 -1.71 22.79 8.74
CA ASP A 68 -0.55 22.39 9.54
C ASP A 68 -0.34 20.86 9.67
N GLY A 69 -0.51 20.12 8.56
CA GLY A 69 -0.33 18.65 8.54
C GLY A 69 -1.54 17.86 9.07
N VAL A 70 -2.65 18.53 9.33
CA VAL A 70 -3.88 17.92 9.83
C VAL A 70 -5.05 18.23 8.89
N LEU A 71 -5.80 17.19 8.52
CA LEU A 71 -7.03 17.28 7.74
C LEU A 71 -8.22 17.27 8.69
N VAL A 72 -9.04 18.32 8.66
CA VAL A 72 -10.29 18.39 9.44
C VAL A 72 -11.48 18.19 8.51
N ILE A 73 -12.10 17.02 8.58
CA ILE A 73 -13.12 16.58 7.61
C ILE A 73 -14.49 16.60 8.28
N GLU A 74 -15.39 17.47 7.83
CA GLU A 74 -16.77 17.53 8.35
C GLU A 74 -17.70 16.49 7.71
N ALA A 75 -17.54 16.27 6.40
CA ALA A 75 -18.33 15.31 5.62
C ALA A 75 -17.51 14.66 4.51
N GLY A 76 -16.62 15.43 3.89
CA GLY A 76 -15.67 14.92 2.91
C GLY A 76 -14.58 15.95 2.60
N CYS A 77 -13.43 15.46 2.17
CA CYS A 77 -12.31 16.27 1.72
C CYS A 77 -11.54 15.54 0.62
N VAL A 78 -11.00 16.31 -0.33
CA VAL A 78 -10.09 15.79 -1.36
C VAL A 78 -8.70 16.32 -1.05
N LEU A 79 -7.78 15.40 -0.78
CA LEU A 79 -6.35 15.68 -0.66
C LEU A 79 -5.71 15.44 -2.03
N THR A 80 -5.20 16.50 -2.64
CA THR A 80 -4.47 16.44 -3.91
C THR A 80 -2.98 16.32 -3.63
N VAL A 81 -2.36 15.33 -4.25
CA VAL A 81 -0.92 15.11 -4.26
C VAL A 81 -0.37 15.50 -5.63
N ALA A 82 0.56 16.46 -5.66
CA ALA A 82 1.14 16.94 -6.90
C ALA A 82 2.01 15.87 -7.60
N PRO A 83 2.13 15.91 -8.94
CA PRO A 83 3.08 15.08 -9.69
C PRO A 83 4.53 15.33 -9.27
N ALA A 84 5.40 14.32 -9.36
CA ALA A 84 6.84 14.45 -9.10
C ALA A 84 7.66 13.48 -9.95
N ASP A 85 8.97 13.70 -10.00
CA ASP A 85 9.90 12.90 -10.83
C ASP A 85 10.18 11.48 -10.27
N SER A 86 9.74 11.20 -9.04
CA SER A 86 9.87 9.89 -8.38
C SER A 86 8.80 8.92 -8.87
N ASP A 87 9.18 7.69 -9.24
CA ASP A 87 8.26 6.66 -9.72
C ASP A 87 7.16 6.30 -8.70
N LEU A 88 7.51 6.23 -7.40
CA LEU A 88 6.57 5.87 -6.35
C LEU A 88 6.90 6.59 -5.04
N ARG A 89 5.87 7.16 -4.42
CA ARG A 89 5.93 7.80 -3.11
C ARG A 89 4.77 7.34 -2.23
N GLU A 90 4.82 7.67 -0.95
CA GLU A 90 3.81 7.26 0.02
C GLU A 90 3.29 8.42 0.85
N VAL A 91 1.97 8.49 1.01
CA VAL A 91 1.29 9.35 1.99
C VAL A 91 0.81 8.49 3.15
N GLU A 92 1.36 8.73 4.34
CA GLU A 92 0.84 8.12 5.57
C GLU A 92 -0.29 8.98 6.14
N LEU A 93 -1.45 8.35 6.36
CA LEU A 93 -2.63 8.97 6.94
C LEU A 93 -3.00 8.26 8.24
N ARG A 94 -3.27 9.04 9.30
CA ARG A 94 -3.69 8.53 10.61
C ARG A 94 -5.03 9.12 11.00
N PRO A 95 -6.14 8.39 10.75
CA PRO A 95 -7.46 8.87 11.10
C PRO A 95 -7.78 8.65 12.58
N ASP A 96 -8.42 9.62 13.22
CA ASP A 96 -8.91 9.51 14.61
C ASP A 96 -10.27 8.77 14.72
N GLY A 97 -10.96 8.61 13.59
CA GLY A 97 -12.29 8.02 13.45
C GLY A 97 -12.38 7.14 12.20
N PRO A 98 -13.45 6.34 12.05
CA PRO A 98 -13.65 5.56 10.83
C PRO A 98 -13.84 6.50 9.64
N LEU A 99 -13.15 6.20 8.54
CA LEU A 99 -13.28 6.95 7.29
C LEU A 99 -13.35 6.03 6.09
N ARG A 100 -13.91 6.53 5.00
CA ARG A 100 -13.83 5.90 3.69
C ARG A 100 -12.84 6.65 2.84
N LEU A 101 -11.89 5.90 2.28
CA LEU A 101 -10.85 6.38 1.39
C LEU A 101 -11.14 5.93 -0.03
N LEU A 102 -11.06 6.87 -0.96
CA LEU A 102 -11.12 6.61 -2.40
C LEU A 102 -9.87 7.20 -3.06
N THR A 103 -9.17 6.42 -3.87
CA THR A 103 -7.99 6.88 -4.63
C THR A 103 -7.81 6.05 -5.90
N ARG A 104 -6.95 6.50 -6.81
CA ARG A 104 -6.52 5.71 -7.98
C ARG A 104 -5.32 4.83 -7.60
N ALA A 105 -5.25 3.63 -8.16
CA ALA A 105 -4.06 2.78 -8.03
C ALA A 105 -2.86 3.38 -8.79
N PRO A 106 -1.62 3.22 -8.30
CA PRO A 106 -0.43 3.68 -9.02
C PRO A 106 -0.32 3.05 -10.43
N HIS A 107 0.02 3.87 -11.42
CA HIS A 107 0.20 3.51 -12.83
C HIS A 107 -1.00 2.81 -13.52
N ASP A 108 -2.19 2.89 -12.92
CA ASP A 108 -3.43 2.34 -13.47
C ASP A 108 -4.59 3.29 -13.18
N ASP A 109 -5.74 3.09 -13.82
CA ASP A 109 -6.97 3.87 -13.62
C ASP A 109 -7.95 3.20 -12.65
N THR A 110 -7.60 2.03 -12.09
CA THR A 110 -8.43 1.32 -11.13
C THR A 110 -8.64 2.18 -9.88
N ILE A 111 -9.90 2.37 -9.51
CA ILE A 111 -10.27 3.08 -8.28
C ILE A 111 -10.26 2.11 -7.11
N LEU A 112 -9.49 2.46 -6.09
CA LEU A 112 -9.44 1.81 -4.79
C LEU A 112 -10.45 2.48 -3.87
N ASP A 113 -11.28 1.67 -3.24
CA ASP A 113 -12.33 2.09 -2.30
C ASP A 113 -12.18 1.25 -1.04
N ARG A 114 -11.87 1.90 0.08
CA ARG A 114 -11.51 1.24 1.34
C ARG A 114 -12.19 1.93 2.51
N ASP A 115 -12.84 1.15 3.36
CA ASP A 115 -13.21 1.59 4.70
C ASP A 115 -12.02 1.37 5.64
N VAL A 116 -11.63 2.43 6.33
CA VAL A 116 -10.49 2.47 7.24
C VAL A 116 -11.02 2.66 8.66
N PRO A 117 -10.69 1.76 9.60
CA PRO A 117 -11.10 1.90 10.98
C PRO A 117 -10.34 3.02 11.69
N ALA A 118 -10.89 3.50 12.81
CA ALA A 118 -10.27 4.54 13.61
C ALA A 118 -8.91 4.09 14.18
N GLY A 119 -7.92 4.97 14.11
CA GLY A 119 -6.61 4.78 14.73
C GLY A 119 -5.65 3.86 13.97
N GLU A 120 -6.06 3.31 12.83
CA GLU A 120 -5.19 2.49 11.99
C GLU A 120 -4.40 3.38 11.01
N PRO A 121 -3.06 3.43 11.10
CA PRO A 121 -2.26 4.15 10.12
C PRO A 121 -2.40 3.44 8.77
N ILE A 122 -2.70 4.21 7.74
CA ILE A 122 -2.79 3.72 6.37
C ILE A 122 -1.77 4.44 5.50
N ARG A 123 -1.25 3.69 4.54
CA ARG A 123 -0.22 4.15 3.61
C ARG A 123 -0.80 4.12 2.21
N VAL A 124 -0.80 5.28 1.55
CA VAL A 124 -1.35 5.44 0.21
C VAL A 124 -0.19 5.68 -0.75
N ALA A 125 0.03 4.72 -1.64
CA ALA A 125 1.03 4.85 -2.69
C ALA A 125 0.57 5.83 -3.77
N VAL A 126 1.48 6.68 -4.23
CA VAL A 126 1.27 7.73 -5.24
C VAL A 126 2.35 7.61 -6.31
N ASP A 127 1.96 7.58 -7.57
CA ASP A 127 2.89 7.54 -8.70
C ASP A 127 3.41 8.94 -9.08
N ASP A 128 4.26 8.97 -10.11
CA ASP A 128 4.84 10.17 -10.70
C ASP A 128 3.80 11.18 -11.23
N GLN A 129 2.59 10.70 -11.57
CA GLN A 129 1.50 11.54 -12.07
C GLN A 129 0.73 12.28 -10.97
N GLY A 130 0.96 11.94 -9.70
CA GLY A 130 0.15 12.45 -8.59
C GLY A 130 -1.25 11.83 -8.55
N VAL A 131 -2.03 12.19 -7.52
CA VAL A 131 -3.36 11.61 -7.32
C VAL A 131 -4.23 12.48 -6.42
N ASP A 132 -5.55 12.38 -6.63
CA ASP A 132 -6.55 12.89 -5.70
C ASP A 132 -7.03 11.76 -4.77
N ILE A 133 -6.89 11.98 -3.46
CA ILE A 133 -7.35 11.07 -2.42
C ILE A 133 -8.62 11.68 -1.81
N SER A 134 -9.76 11.05 -2.05
CA SER A 134 -11.03 11.45 -1.44
C SER A 134 -11.22 10.76 -0.10
N LEU A 135 -11.46 11.53 0.94
CA LEU A 135 -11.65 11.08 2.32
C LEU A 135 -13.06 11.50 2.76
N THR A 136 -13.85 10.54 3.25
CA THR A 136 -15.24 10.76 3.68
C THR A 136 -15.45 10.20 5.07
N CYS A 137 -15.99 11.01 5.99
CA CYS A 137 -16.34 10.61 7.35
C CYS A 137 -17.33 11.62 7.95
N ASP A 138 -18.03 11.24 9.02
CA ASP A 138 -18.86 12.17 9.80
C ASP A 138 -18.00 12.77 10.91
N LYS A 139 -17.44 13.96 10.65
CA LYS A 139 -16.53 14.70 11.56
C LYS A 139 -15.37 13.88 12.08
N CYS A 140 -14.28 13.84 11.32
CA CYS A 140 -13.04 13.20 11.72
C CYS A 140 -11.82 14.08 11.43
N THR A 141 -10.73 13.75 12.11
CA THR A 141 -9.42 14.34 11.94
C THR A 141 -8.47 13.29 11.37
N VAL A 142 -7.69 13.66 10.36
CA VAL A 142 -6.65 12.78 9.80
C VAL A 142 -5.32 13.50 9.90
N THR A 143 -4.36 12.91 10.59
CA THR A 143 -3.00 13.47 10.70
C THR A 143 -2.16 12.92 9.55
N LEU A 144 -1.42 13.80 8.87
CA LEU A 144 -0.47 13.44 7.82
C LEU A 144 0.89 13.11 8.43
N GLY A 145 1.50 12.04 7.95
CA GLY A 145 2.85 11.67 8.36
C GLY A 145 2.92 11.00 9.73
N GLY A 146 4.00 10.24 9.92
CA GLY A 146 4.05 9.33 11.05
C GLY A 146 5.30 8.49 11.27
N SER A 147 6.47 8.85 10.73
CA SER A 147 7.72 8.28 11.25
C SER A 147 8.37 9.30 12.18
N ASP A 148 7.91 9.33 13.44
CA ASP A 148 8.71 9.88 14.53
C ASP A 148 9.83 8.88 14.84
N GLY A 149 10.97 9.00 14.15
CA GLY A 149 12.27 8.51 14.60
C GLY A 149 12.65 7.07 14.29
#